data_AF-A0A8T4MPD3-F1
#
_entry.id   AF-A0A8T4MPD3-F1
#
_cell.length_a   1.000
_cell.length_b   1.000
_cell.length_c   1.000
_cell.angle_alpha   90.00
_cell.angle_beta   90.00
_cell.angle_gamma   90.00
#
_symmetry.space_group_name_H-M   'P 1'
#
loop_
_entity.id
_entity.type
_entity.pdbx_description
1 polymer ?
#
loop_
_entity_poly.entity_id
_entity_poly.type
_entity_poly.pdbx_seq_one_letter_code
_entity_poly.pdbx_strand_id
1 'polypeptide(L)'
;MSFYIYDIIFLVAFSLAVGIFLYKRRKNLKKEGLLYLYRTQVGIRFIDYVGEKYKKAISFFAFLAIISGYLLMASMVYLFYKLIYIYLFVPEIVKAIKIPPLMPLIPYLPEAFNIDFLMNLLMALLLEDIM
;
A
#
# COMPACT_ATOMS: atom_id res chain seq x y z
N MET A 1 12.41 32.25 -11.38
CA MET A 1 12.05 31.81 -10.01
C MET A 1 11.69 30.34 -10.07
N SER A 2 12.26 29.51 -9.19
CA SER A 2 12.02 28.06 -9.20
C SER A 2 10.62 27.74 -8.68
N PHE A 3 9.89 26.86 -9.37
CA PHE A 3 8.53 26.43 -9.02
C PHE A 3 8.38 26.02 -7.55
N TYR A 4 9.42 25.40 -6.98
CA TYR A 4 9.46 24.98 -5.58
C TYR A 4 9.27 26.11 -4.55
N ILE A 5 9.67 27.34 -4.88
CA ILE A 5 9.50 28.50 -3.98
C ILE A 5 8.00 28.84 -3.83
N TYR A 6 7.24 28.78 -4.93
CA TYR A 6 5.80 29.00 -4.88
C TYR A 6 5.12 27.89 -4.09
N ASP A 7 5.52 26.63 -4.28
CA ASP A 7 4.96 25.49 -3.55
C ASP A 7 5.17 25.64 -2.03
N ILE A 8 6.37 26.01 -1.59
CA ILE A 8 6.65 26.24 -0.16
C ILE A 8 5.83 27.41 0.37
N ILE A 9 5.82 28.55 -0.33
CA ILE A 9 5.08 29.73 0.12
C ILE A 9 3.59 29.42 0.25
N PHE A 10 3.02 28.72 -0.73
CA PHE A 10 1.62 28.31 -0.71
C PHE A 10 1.35 27.33 0.44
N LEU A 11 2.25 26.38 0.68
CA LEU A 11 2.14 25.41 1.77
C LEU A 11 2.15 26.13 3.13
N VAL A 12 3.10 27.03 3.36
CA VAL A 12 3.20 27.79 4.62
C VAL A 12 1.97 28.67 4.80
N ALA A 13 1.57 29.41 3.78
CA ALA A 13 0.39 30.28 3.83
C ALA A 13 -0.90 29.48 4.10
N PHE A 14 -1.09 28.35 3.40
CA PHE A 14 -2.24 27.48 3.57
C PHE A 14 -2.28 26.84 4.96
N SER A 15 -1.16 26.30 5.44
CA SER A 15 -1.07 25.71 6.78
C SER A 15 -1.34 26.73 7.88
N LEU A 16 -0.82 27.95 7.77
CA LEU A 16 -1.13 29.03 8.71
C LEU A 16 -2.61 29.43 8.65
N ALA A 17 -3.17 29.57 7.44
CA ALA A 17 -4.58 29.89 7.26
C ALA A 17 -5.49 28.83 7.90
N VAL A 18 -5.23 27.54 7.65
CA VAL A 18 -5.98 26.42 8.25
C VAL A 18 -5.79 26.38 9.76
N GLY A 19 -4.55 26.55 10.25
CA GLY A 19 -4.24 26.56 11.68
C GLY A 19 -4.98 27.68 12.42
N ILE A 20 -4.93 28.92 11.91
CA ILE A 20 -5.64 30.08 12.47
C ILE A 20 -7.15 29.85 12.42
N PHE A 21 -7.68 29.35 11.30
CA PHE A 21 -9.10 29.06 11.13
C PHE A 21 -9.60 28.05 12.17
N LEU A 22 -8.89 26.93 12.34
CA LEU A 22 -9.22 25.89 13.31
C LEU A 22 -9.09 26.39 14.75
N TYR A 23 -8.05 27.16 15.06
CA TYR A 23 -7.86 27.73 16.39
C TYR A 23 -8.99 28.70 16.77
N LYS A 24 -9.36 29.62 15.86
CA LYS A 24 -10.43 30.61 16.08
C LYS A 24 -11.80 29.96 16.20
N ARG A 25 -12.05 28.87 15.46
CA ARG A 25 -13.34 28.14 15.46
C ARG A 25 -13.29 26.85 16.28
N ARG A 26 -12.32 26.69 17.18
CA ARG A 26 -12.11 25.45 17.97
C ARG A 26 -13.34 24.95 18.72
N LYS A 27 -14.24 25.86 19.09
CA LYS A 27 -15.50 25.55 19.80
C LYS A 27 -16.47 24.70 18.96
N ASN A 28 -16.32 24.71 17.63
CA ASN A 28 -17.14 23.92 16.70
C ASN A 28 -16.48 22.58 16.31
N LEU A 29 -15.29 22.27 16.84
CA LEU A 29 -14.62 20.99 16.64
C LEU A 29 -15.24 19.94 17.57
N LYS A 30 -15.72 18.84 17.00
CA LYS A 30 -16.15 17.67 17.75
C LYS A 30 -15.03 16.64 17.73
N LYS A 31 -14.69 16.08 18.90
CA LYS A 31 -13.84 14.89 18.98
C LYS A 31 -14.68 13.67 18.64
N GLU A 32 -14.29 12.93 17.63
CA GLU A 32 -14.81 11.58 17.37
C GLU A 32 -13.61 10.62 17.30
N GLY A 33 -13.42 9.82 18.36
CA GLY A 33 -12.25 8.96 18.52
C GLY A 33 -10.94 9.74 18.60
N LEU A 34 -9.97 9.38 17.74
CA LEU A 34 -8.66 10.05 17.64
C LEU A 34 -8.70 11.35 16.80
N LEU A 35 -9.82 11.65 16.12
CA LEU A 35 -9.92 12.72 15.15
C LEU A 35 -10.74 13.91 15.66
N TYR A 36 -10.29 15.12 15.34
CA TYR A 36 -11.06 16.35 15.51
C TYR A 36 -11.79 16.67 14.21
N LEU A 37 -13.11 16.46 14.20
CA LEU A 37 -13.95 16.73 13.04
C LEU A 37 -14.52 18.15 13.15
N TYR A 38 -14.23 18.97 12.14
CA TYR A 38 -14.87 20.26 11.99
C TYR A 38 -16.22 20.07 11.31
N ARG A 39 -17.29 20.02 12.13
CA ARG A 39 -18.65 19.80 11.66
C ARG A 39 -19.19 21.06 10.97
N THR A 40 -18.79 21.31 9.72
CA THR A 40 -19.43 22.37 8.92
C THR A 40 -20.84 21.94 8.56
N GLN A 41 -21.84 22.72 8.98
CA GLN A 41 -23.23 22.47 8.57
C GLN A 41 -23.36 22.54 7.03
N VAL A 42 -22.57 23.38 6.38
CA VAL A 42 -22.52 23.51 4.92
C VAL A 42 -21.97 22.25 4.26
N GLY A 43 -20.83 21.73 4.74
CA GLY A 43 -20.20 20.54 4.17
C GLY A 43 -21.06 19.29 4.35
N ILE A 44 -21.68 19.12 5.53
CA ILE A 44 -22.60 18.01 5.77
C ILE A 44 -23.81 18.08 4.85
N ARG A 45 -24.47 19.24 4.76
CA ARG A 45 -25.61 19.42 3.85
C ARG A 45 -25.22 19.17 2.39
N PHE A 46 -24.00 19.55 1.99
CA PHE A 46 -23.49 19.28 0.66
C PHE A 46 -23.27 17.78 0.41
N ILE A 47 -22.65 17.08 1.36
CA ILE A 47 -22.44 15.62 1.29
C ILE A 47 -23.80 14.91 1.22
N ASP A 48 -24.74 15.28 2.08
CA ASP A 48 -26.09 14.71 2.09
C ASP A 48 -26.80 14.97 0.75
N TYR A 49 -26.77 16.21 0.26
CA TYR A 49 -27.37 16.58 -1.03
C TYR A 49 -26.78 15.80 -2.21
N VAL A 50 -25.46 15.70 -2.30
CA VAL A 50 -24.78 14.96 -3.38
C VAL A 50 -25.05 13.46 -3.24
N GLY A 51 -24.99 12.94 -2.02
CA GLY A 51 -25.26 11.54 -1.69
C GLY A 51 -26.67 11.11 -2.08
N GLU A 52 -27.67 11.96 -1.84
CA GLU A 52 -29.07 11.71 -2.19
C GLU A 52 -29.33 11.90 -3.68
N LYS A 53 -28.91 13.05 -4.24
CA LYS A 53 -29.17 13.41 -5.65
C LYS A 53 -28.50 12.45 -6.63
N TYR A 54 -27.28 12.02 -6.34
CA TYR A 54 -26.48 11.15 -7.22
C TYR A 54 -26.33 9.73 -6.69
N LYS A 55 -27.20 9.30 -5.76
CA LYS A 55 -27.17 7.97 -5.15
C LYS A 55 -26.96 6.83 -6.14
N LYS A 56 -27.67 6.88 -7.28
CA LYS A 56 -27.57 5.86 -8.34
C LYS A 56 -26.21 5.86 -9.03
N ALA A 57 -25.66 7.05 -9.33
CA ALA A 57 -24.33 7.17 -9.93
C ALA A 57 -23.25 6.71 -8.95
N ILE A 58 -23.32 7.13 -7.69
CA ILE A 58 -22.39 6.71 -6.63
C ILE A 58 -22.42 5.19 -6.47
N SER A 59 -23.61 4.58 -6.42
CA SER A 59 -23.75 3.12 -6.32
C SER A 59 -23.17 2.39 -7.54
N PHE A 60 -23.39 2.91 -8.74
CA PHE A 60 -22.80 2.37 -9.97
C PHE A 60 -21.27 2.44 -9.97
N PHE A 61 -20.69 3.58 -9.60
CA PHE A 61 -19.24 3.74 -9.49
C PHE A 61 -18.66 2.88 -8.36
N ALA A 62 -19.37 2.73 -7.23
CA ALA A 62 -18.96 1.83 -6.16
C ALA A 62 -18.91 0.37 -6.64
N PHE A 63 -19.92 -0.07 -7.38
CA PHE A 63 -19.94 -1.41 -7.98
C PHE A 63 -18.80 -1.62 -8.97
N LEU A 64 -18.57 -0.65 -9.88
CA LEU A 64 -17.43 -0.68 -10.80
C LEU A 64 -16.09 -0.73 -10.06
N ALA A 65 -15.94 0.07 -9.00
CA ALA A 65 -14.73 0.11 -8.19
C ALA A 65 -14.47 -1.26 -7.52
N ILE A 66 -15.50 -1.87 -6.93
CA ILE A 66 -15.39 -3.19 -6.30
C ILE A 66 -14.99 -4.25 -7.32
N ILE A 67 -15.67 -4.33 -8.47
CA ILE A 67 -15.33 -5.29 -9.53
C ILE A 67 -13.90 -5.08 -10.02
N SER A 68 -13.54 -3.83 -10.31
CA SER A 68 -12.19 -3.50 -10.78
C SER A 68 -11.13 -3.89 -9.76
N GLY A 69 -11.40 -3.68 -8.46
CA GLY A 69 -10.50 -4.07 -7.37
C GLY A 69 -10.27 -5.58 -7.35
N TYR A 70 -11.33 -6.38 -7.44
CA TYR A 70 -11.20 -7.84 -7.50
C TYR A 70 -10.47 -8.31 -8.77
N LEU A 71 -10.76 -7.71 -9.92
CA LEU A 71 -10.11 -8.05 -11.19
C LEU A 71 -8.60 -7.74 -11.14
N LEU A 72 -8.24 -6.57 -10.60
CA LEU A 72 -6.84 -6.17 -10.43
C LEU A 72 -6.12 -7.07 -9.42
N MET A 73 -6.78 -7.44 -8.32
CA MET A 73 -6.22 -8.37 -7.34
C MET A 73 -5.96 -9.74 -7.96
N ALA A 74 -6.91 -10.29 -8.72
CA ALA A 74 -6.72 -11.55 -9.43
C ALA A 74 -5.59 -11.46 -10.46
N SER A 75 -5.51 -10.34 -11.19
CA SER A 75 -4.44 -10.08 -12.15
C SER A 75 -3.07 -10.04 -11.48
N MET A 76 -2.97 -9.40 -10.32
CA MET A 76 -1.73 -9.34 -9.55
C MET A 76 -1.27 -10.75 -9.12
N VAL A 77 -2.19 -11.57 -8.61
CA VAL A 77 -1.90 -12.96 -8.24
C VAL A 77 -1.46 -13.78 -9.45
N TYR A 78 -2.12 -13.61 -10.60
CA TYR A 78 -1.74 -14.29 -11.85
C TYR A 78 -0.35 -13.89 -12.33
N LEU A 79 -0.05 -12.59 -12.36
CA LEU A 79 1.27 -12.08 -12.75
C LEU A 79 2.36 -12.55 -11.80
N PHE A 80 2.07 -12.60 -10.50
CA PHE A 80 2.98 -13.13 -9.50
C PHE A 80 3.27 -14.62 -9.70
N TYR A 81 2.24 -15.42 -9.96
CA TYR A 81 2.41 -16.84 -10.31
C TYR A 81 3.25 -17.01 -11.58
N LYS A 82 2.98 -16.22 -12.63
CA LYS A 82 3.77 -16.24 -13.86
C LYS A 82 5.24 -15.88 -13.63
N LEU A 83 5.50 -14.90 -12.76
CA LEU A 83 6.86 -14.52 -12.37
C LEU A 83 7.60 -15.70 -11.72
N ILE A 84 6.97 -16.36 -10.74
CA ILE A 84 7.52 -17.55 -10.08
C ILE A 84 7.79 -18.66 -11.10
N TYR A 85 6.83 -18.92 -11.99
CA TYR A 85 6.96 -19.97 -13.01
C TYR A 85 8.15 -19.72 -13.94
N ILE A 86 8.31 -18.50 -14.46
CA ILE A 86 9.44 -18.15 -15.33
C ILE A 86 10.76 -18.28 -14.56
N TYR A 87 10.79 -17.82 -13.30
CA TYR A 87 12.00 -17.88 -12.48
C TYR A 87 12.48 -19.31 -12.21
N LEU A 88 11.54 -20.24 -11.91
CA LEU A 88 11.86 -21.61 -11.57
C LEU A 88 12.09 -22.51 -12.78
N PHE A 89 11.30 -22.35 -13.85
CA PHE A 89 11.25 -23.31 -14.96
C PHE A 89 11.90 -22.81 -16.25
N VAL A 90 12.31 -21.53 -16.34
CA VAL A 90 12.92 -20.97 -17.57
C VAL A 90 14.21 -20.19 -17.26
N PRO A 91 15.29 -20.89 -16.85
CA PRO A 91 16.53 -20.25 -16.41
C PRO A 91 17.27 -19.47 -17.50
N GLU A 92 17.00 -19.75 -18.78
CA GLU A 92 17.59 -19.04 -19.92
C GLU A 92 17.14 -17.57 -20.00
N ILE A 93 15.86 -17.30 -19.73
CA ILE A 93 15.28 -15.96 -19.75
C ILE A 93 15.79 -15.13 -18.55
N VAL A 94 15.87 -15.77 -17.38
CA VAL A 94 16.34 -15.13 -16.13
C VAL A 94 17.80 -14.69 -16.23
N LYS A 95 18.64 -15.45 -16.95
CA LYS A 95 20.07 -15.12 -17.15
C LYS A 95 20.28 -14.05 -18.22
N ALA A 96 19.42 -14.01 -19.25
CA ALA A 96 19.50 -13.04 -20.33
C ALA A 96 19.05 -11.64 -19.89
N ILE A 97 18.10 -11.56 -18.97
CA ILE A 97 17.55 -10.29 -18.49
C ILE A 97 18.10 -9.99 -17.08
N LYS A 98 19.00 -9.00 -16.95
CA LYS A 98 19.53 -8.50 -15.67
C LYS A 98 18.47 -7.71 -14.86
N ILE A 99 17.30 -8.29 -14.60
CA ILE A 99 16.34 -7.71 -13.66
C ILE A 99 16.79 -8.12 -12.26
N PRO A 100 17.07 -7.18 -11.34
CA PRO A 100 17.28 -7.53 -9.95
C PRO A 100 16.01 -8.18 -9.41
N PRO A 101 16.10 -9.25 -8.62
CA PRO A 101 14.94 -9.93 -8.08
C PRO A 101 14.05 -8.91 -7.34
N LEU A 102 12.80 -8.76 -7.80
CA LEU A 102 11.81 -7.83 -7.25
C LEU A 102 11.31 -8.24 -5.87
N MET A 103 11.47 -9.53 -5.56
CA MET A 103 11.43 -10.02 -4.20
C MET A 103 12.83 -9.85 -3.62
N PRO A 104 13.03 -9.25 -2.44
CA PRO A 104 14.31 -9.37 -1.77
C PRO A 104 14.59 -10.85 -1.58
N LEU A 105 15.48 -11.42 -2.41
CA LEU A 105 16.26 -12.56 -1.98
C LEU A 105 16.93 -12.04 -0.72
N ILE A 106 16.52 -12.55 0.44
CA ILE A 106 17.11 -12.17 1.73
C ILE A 106 18.63 -12.29 1.50
N PRO A 107 19.37 -11.16 1.41
CA PRO A 107 20.75 -11.20 0.91
C PRO A 107 21.64 -12.07 1.80
N TYR A 108 21.25 -12.10 3.08
CA TYR A 108 21.81 -12.86 4.17
C TYR A 108 21.14 -14.22 4.35
N LEU A 109 20.31 -14.76 3.45
CA LEU A 109 19.74 -16.10 3.64
C LEU A 109 20.83 -17.18 3.89
N PRO A 110 21.97 -17.17 3.17
CA PRO A 110 23.09 -18.09 3.47
C PRO A 110 23.77 -17.82 4.82
N GLU A 111 23.76 -16.55 5.26
CA GLU A 111 24.42 -16.09 6.49
C GLU A 111 23.52 -16.24 7.74
N ALA A 112 22.21 -16.09 7.56
CA ALA A 112 21.15 -16.19 8.56
C ALA A 112 20.72 -17.64 8.77
N PHE A 113 20.72 -18.44 7.70
CA PHE A 113 20.70 -19.90 7.77
C PHE A 113 22.09 -20.38 7.46
N ASN A 114 22.99 -20.29 8.44
CA ASN A 114 24.32 -20.87 8.40
C ASN A 114 24.18 -22.27 7.78
N ILE A 115 24.65 -22.46 6.53
CA ILE A 115 24.36 -23.68 5.75
C ILE A 115 24.85 -24.93 6.50
N ASP A 116 25.87 -24.75 7.35
CA ASP A 116 26.36 -25.71 8.32
C ASP A 116 25.29 -26.25 9.28
N PHE A 117 24.36 -25.42 9.76
CA PHE A 117 23.27 -25.85 10.64
C PHE A 117 22.28 -26.75 9.91
N LEU A 118 21.89 -26.37 8.68
CA LEU A 118 20.96 -27.14 7.86
C LEU A 118 21.59 -28.46 7.39
N MET A 119 22.88 -28.44 7.04
CA MET A 119 23.66 -29.62 6.67
C MET A 119 23.85 -30.56 7.87
N ASN A 120 24.18 -30.03 9.06
CA ASN A 120 24.33 -30.82 10.27
C ASN A 120 23.01 -31.42 10.76
N LEU A 121 21.89 -30.69 10.63
CA LEU A 121 20.56 -31.21 10.96
C LEU A 121 20.16 -32.35 10.01
N LEU A 122 20.44 -32.20 8.71
CA LEU A 122 20.15 -33.23 7.71
C LEU A 122 21.05 -34.46 7.88
N MET A 123 22.30 -34.26 8.28
CA MET A 123 23.25 -35.33 8.61
C MET A 123 22.89 -36.03 9.93
N ALA A 124 22.39 -35.31 10.93
CA ALA A 124 21.88 -35.86 12.19
C ALA A 124 20.62 -36.71 11.98
N LEU A 125 19.68 -36.23 11.16
CA LEU A 125 18.48 -36.99 10.79
C LEU A 125 18.81 -38.24 9.96
N LEU A 126 19.80 -38.16 9.05
CA LEU A 126 20.27 -39.34 8.30
C LEU A 126 21.05 -40.34 9.16
N LEU A 127 21.70 -39.90 10.24
CA LEU A 127 22.42 -40.77 11.18
C LEU A 127 21.48 -41.44 12.20
N GLU A 128 20.37 -40.82 12.57
CA GLU A 128 19.30 -41.44 13.39
C GLU A 128 18.63 -42.62 12.66
N ASP A 129 18.55 -42.59 11.33
CA ASP A 129 17.99 -43.71 10.54
C ASP A 129 18.99 -44.87 10.34
N ILE A 130 20.28 -44.70 10.69
CA ILE A 130 21.37 -45.67 10.46
C ILE A 130 21.78 -46.41 11.76
N MET A 131 21.32 -45.98 12.94
CA MET A 131 21.64 -46.57 14.25
C MET A 131 20.44 -47.27 14.88
#